data_AF-A0A7R9WUA2-F1
#
_entry.id   AF-A0A7R9WUA2-F1
#
_cell.length_a   1.000
_cell.length_b   1.000
_cell.length_c   1.000
_cell.angle_alpha   90.00
_cell.angle_beta   90.00
_cell.angle_gamma   90.00
#
_symmetry.space_group_name_H-M   'P 1'
#
loop_
_entity.id
_entity.type
_entity.pdbx_description
1 polymer ?
#
loop_
_entity_poly.entity_id
_entity_poly.type
_entity_poly.pdbx_seq_one_letter_code
_entity_poly.pdbx_strand_id
1 'polypeptide(L)'
;TKSLGNLDVDLSTYTDLCEDFNQSKAGEQLSSRWQMVLNLRGRSDQETILVGEVFDEIAVMHRINQTEDESQRGDLLQIKLFTAAYFGDYDSVVKTAFETYDHDIKLVPGYVTTTLFLFFSSLSATIVAHQDEHLSRSKRAKIKGLARRSRKAIRTMIDKGNPNAVHYLAILNAERAAWKAHRGKHQQSAFQAAVQLYQEAIRISARTGFPQDQALANERLAEHMLSKNDTQGATYHFNESIRLYDEWGASKKVSSLRE
;
A
#
# COMPACT_ATOMS: atom_id res chain seq x y z
N THR A 1 9.04 -6.10 -12.68
CA THR A 1 8.83 -6.55 -11.29
C THR A 1 8.70 -8.05 -11.25
N LYS A 2 9.25 -8.74 -10.23
CA LYS A 2 9.10 -10.20 -10.06
C LYS A 2 7.65 -10.52 -9.64
N SER A 3 7.12 -11.67 -10.06
CA SER A 3 5.84 -12.18 -9.55
C SER A 3 5.99 -12.61 -8.08
N LEU A 4 4.88 -12.66 -7.35
CA LEU A 4 4.85 -13.19 -5.98
C LEU A 4 5.24 -14.67 -5.92
N GLY A 5 5.02 -15.42 -7.00
CA GLY A 5 5.50 -16.80 -7.16
C GLY A 5 7.02 -16.92 -7.08
N ASN A 6 7.73 -16.05 -7.82
CA ASN A 6 9.19 -16.06 -7.80
C ASN A 6 9.74 -15.54 -6.45
N LEU A 7 9.06 -14.57 -5.84
CA LEU A 7 9.45 -14.05 -4.52
C LEU A 7 9.28 -15.08 -3.41
N ASP A 8 8.27 -15.96 -3.47
CA ASP A 8 8.11 -17.08 -2.52
C ASP A 8 9.37 -17.99 -2.52
N VAL A 9 9.84 -18.38 -3.71
CA VAL A 9 11.04 -19.22 -3.88
C VAL A 9 12.30 -18.48 -3.40
N ASP A 10 12.48 -17.23 -3.81
CA ASP A 10 13.63 -16.42 -3.40
C ASP A 10 13.67 -16.24 -1.87
N LEU A 11 12.54 -15.90 -1.26
CA LEU A 11 12.46 -15.62 0.17
C LEU A 11 12.70 -16.87 1.00
N SER A 12 12.16 -18.04 0.61
CA SER A 12 12.52 -19.31 1.25
C SER A 12 14.03 -19.54 1.22
N THR A 13 14.63 -19.41 0.03
CA THR A 13 16.08 -19.66 -0.15
C THR A 13 16.94 -18.72 0.68
N TYR A 14 16.62 -17.42 0.71
CA TYR A 14 17.41 -16.44 1.44
C TYR A 14 17.16 -16.46 2.95
N THR A 15 15.97 -16.86 3.40
CA THR A 15 15.70 -17.10 4.82
C THR A 15 16.55 -18.27 5.33
N ASP A 16 16.56 -19.41 4.62
CA ASP A 16 17.38 -20.58 4.99
C ASP A 16 18.88 -20.22 5.06
N LEU A 17 19.39 -19.47 4.07
CA LEU A 17 20.78 -18.98 4.10
C LEU A 17 21.06 -18.08 5.31
N CYS A 18 20.12 -17.24 5.71
CA CYS A 18 20.29 -16.38 6.87
C CYS A 18 20.38 -17.21 8.17
N GLU A 19 19.67 -18.33 8.26
CA GLU A 19 19.80 -19.27 9.37
C GLU A 19 21.18 -19.94 9.38
N ASP A 20 21.63 -20.46 8.23
CA ASP A 20 22.96 -21.08 8.08
C ASP A 20 24.10 -20.14 8.48
N PHE A 21 23.98 -18.84 8.15
CA PHE A 21 24.99 -17.82 8.49
C PHE A 21 24.77 -17.15 9.86
N ASN A 22 23.86 -17.67 10.69
CA ASN A 22 23.52 -17.11 12.01
C ASN A 22 23.11 -15.62 11.98
N GLN A 23 22.45 -15.19 10.90
CA GLN A 23 21.93 -13.83 10.69
C GLN A 23 20.46 -13.72 11.14
N SER A 24 20.18 -14.04 12.41
CA SER A 24 18.80 -14.22 12.90
C SER A 24 17.89 -12.99 12.68
N LYS A 25 18.41 -11.76 12.83
CA LYS A 25 17.63 -10.53 12.60
C LYS A 25 17.26 -10.36 11.11
N ALA A 26 18.20 -10.65 10.20
CA ALA A 26 17.92 -10.60 8.77
C ALA A 26 16.98 -11.73 8.33
N GLY A 27 17.15 -12.94 8.87
CA GLY A 27 16.23 -14.07 8.65
C GLY A 27 14.81 -13.71 9.06
N GLU A 28 14.62 -13.14 10.25
CA GLU A 28 13.29 -12.75 10.72
C GLU A 28 12.64 -11.65 9.85
N GLN A 29 13.44 -10.68 9.34
CA GLN A 29 12.98 -9.67 8.38
C GLN A 29 12.55 -10.28 7.03
N LEU A 30 13.25 -11.32 6.56
CA LEU A 30 12.87 -12.04 5.35
C LEU A 30 11.61 -12.88 5.58
N SER A 31 11.50 -13.55 6.72
CA SER A 31 10.31 -14.31 7.12
C SER A 31 9.05 -13.43 7.19
N SER A 32 9.13 -12.21 7.72
CA SER A 32 7.98 -11.30 7.75
C SER A 32 7.50 -10.90 6.35
N ARG A 33 8.43 -10.64 5.42
CA ARG A 33 8.14 -10.36 4.01
C ARG A 33 7.60 -11.58 3.29
N TRP A 34 8.15 -12.76 3.61
CA TRP A 34 7.69 -14.03 3.06
C TRP A 34 6.26 -14.33 3.48
N GLN A 35 5.94 -14.14 4.77
CA GLN A 35 4.58 -14.31 5.26
C GLN A 35 3.61 -13.35 4.57
N MET A 36 3.98 -12.09 4.33
CA MET A 36 3.16 -11.16 3.52
C MET A 36 2.91 -11.71 2.10
N VAL A 37 3.93 -12.28 1.45
CA VAL A 37 3.78 -12.92 0.14
C VAL A 37 2.79 -14.10 0.22
N LEU A 38 2.90 -14.94 1.25
CA LEU A 38 1.98 -16.06 1.45
C LEU A 38 0.54 -15.60 1.68
N ASN A 39 0.33 -14.54 2.47
CA ASN A 39 -0.98 -13.93 2.69
C ASN A 39 -1.60 -13.43 1.37
N LEU A 40 -0.85 -12.66 0.57
CA LEU A 40 -1.31 -12.16 -0.73
C LEU A 40 -1.63 -13.29 -1.72
N ARG A 41 -0.89 -14.41 -1.63
CA ARG A 41 -1.07 -15.62 -2.45
C ARG A 41 -2.14 -16.58 -1.93
N GLY A 42 -2.85 -16.25 -0.85
CA GLY A 42 -3.90 -17.10 -0.28
C GLY A 42 -3.38 -18.38 0.34
N ARG A 43 -2.11 -18.40 0.75
CA ARG A 43 -1.47 -19.48 1.52
C ARG A 43 -1.53 -19.21 3.04
N SER A 44 -2.30 -18.22 3.46
CA SER A 44 -2.66 -17.97 4.85
C SER A 44 -4.16 -17.73 4.94
N ASP A 45 -4.77 -18.19 6.04
CA ASP A 45 -6.17 -17.90 6.37
C ASP A 45 -6.37 -16.43 6.74
N GLN A 46 -5.30 -15.74 7.14
CA GLN A 46 -5.32 -14.34 7.53
C GLN A 46 -4.91 -13.44 6.36
N GLU A 47 -5.64 -12.34 6.16
CA GLU A 47 -5.33 -11.36 5.11
C GLU A 47 -4.25 -10.38 5.55
N THR A 48 -4.48 -9.71 6.68
CA THR A 48 -3.65 -8.58 7.14
C THR A 48 -2.78 -8.89 8.36
N ILE A 49 -3.02 -10.04 9.02
CA ILE A 49 -2.24 -10.53 10.16
C ILE A 49 -1.16 -11.46 9.61
N LEU A 50 0.11 -11.14 9.85
CA LEU A 50 1.26 -11.92 9.40
C LEU A 50 1.52 -13.10 10.36
N VAL A 51 0.55 -14.00 10.47
CA VAL A 51 0.67 -15.28 11.18
C VAL A 51 0.47 -16.39 10.17
N GLY A 52 1.40 -17.35 10.14
CA GLY A 52 1.29 -18.50 9.26
C GLY A 52 2.52 -19.41 9.34
N GLU A 53 2.80 -20.06 8.21
CA GLU A 53 3.82 -21.10 8.06
C GLU A 53 5.22 -20.65 8.47
N VAL A 54 5.57 -19.38 8.20
CA VAL A 54 6.97 -18.91 8.25
C VAL A 54 7.19 -17.76 9.22
N PHE A 55 6.12 -17.19 9.78
CA PHE A 55 6.22 -16.03 10.68
C PHE A 55 5.02 -15.94 11.63
N ASP A 56 5.27 -15.46 12.85
CA ASP A 56 4.25 -15.15 13.86
C ASP A 56 4.46 -13.72 14.37
N GLU A 57 3.71 -12.77 13.79
CA GLU A 57 3.79 -11.37 14.20
C GLU A 57 3.39 -11.11 15.65
N ILE A 58 2.56 -11.96 16.26
CA ILE A 58 2.08 -11.77 17.64
C ILE A 58 3.23 -12.10 18.60
N ALA A 59 3.87 -13.25 18.41
CA ALA A 59 5.02 -13.66 19.20
C ALA A 59 6.20 -12.69 19.02
N VAL A 60 6.47 -12.25 17.79
CA VAL A 60 7.53 -11.29 17.48
C VAL A 60 7.26 -9.93 18.12
N MET A 61 6.04 -9.38 17.97
CA MET A 61 5.67 -8.09 18.56
C MET A 61 5.76 -8.13 20.09
N HIS A 62 5.39 -9.24 20.71
CA HIS A 62 5.58 -9.44 22.14
C HIS A 62 7.06 -9.35 22.54
N ARG A 63 7.98 -10.00 21.81
CA ARG A 63 9.42 -9.88 22.06
C ARG A 63 9.94 -8.45 21.86
N ILE A 64 9.56 -7.80 20.76
CA ILE A 64 9.94 -6.41 20.47
C ILE A 64 9.53 -5.47 21.60
N ASN A 65 8.34 -5.67 22.18
CA ASN A 65 7.87 -4.86 23.32
C ASN A 65 8.69 -5.09 24.60
N GLN A 66 9.27 -6.27 24.78
CA GLN A 66 10.12 -6.57 25.93
C GLN A 66 11.54 -6.03 25.76
N THR A 67 12.05 -6.03 24.54
CA THR A 67 13.43 -5.59 24.24
C THR A 67 13.54 -4.14 23.81
N GLU A 68 12.42 -3.45 23.58
CA GLU A 68 12.35 -2.08 23.05
C GLU A 68 13.13 -1.90 21.73
N ASP A 69 13.17 -2.93 20.87
CA ASP A 69 13.85 -2.86 19.55
C ASP A 69 12.99 -2.07 18.54
N GLU A 70 13.11 -0.74 18.60
CA GLU A 70 12.39 0.18 17.73
C GLU A 70 12.69 -0.02 16.23
N SER A 71 13.89 -0.50 15.90
CA SER A 71 14.24 -0.79 14.50
C SER A 71 13.44 -1.99 13.96
N GLN A 72 13.33 -3.06 14.73
CA GLN A 72 12.56 -4.25 14.36
C GLN A 72 11.05 -3.96 14.40
N ARG A 73 10.60 -3.13 15.35
CA ARG A 73 9.23 -2.60 15.38
C ARG A 73 8.88 -1.89 14.08
N GLY A 74 9.72 -0.95 13.65
CA GLY A 74 9.50 -0.18 12.43
C GLY A 74 9.43 -1.07 11.18
N ASP A 75 10.34 -2.05 11.05
CA ASP A 75 10.32 -2.98 9.92
C ASP A 75 9.02 -3.81 9.85
N LEU A 76 8.62 -4.42 10.98
CA LEU A 76 7.39 -5.22 11.04
C LEU A 76 6.15 -4.36 10.73
N LEU A 77 6.05 -3.17 11.33
CA LEU A 77 4.93 -2.27 11.11
C LEU A 77 4.84 -1.78 9.65
N GLN A 78 5.96 -1.62 8.96
CA GLN A 78 5.95 -1.30 7.52
C GLN A 78 5.36 -2.44 6.69
N ILE A 79 5.76 -3.69 6.93
CA ILE A 79 5.21 -4.85 6.19
C ILE A 79 3.71 -5.02 6.49
N LYS A 80 3.29 -4.88 7.75
CA LYS A 80 1.87 -4.88 8.11
C LYS A 80 1.09 -3.78 7.41
N LEU A 81 1.65 -2.58 7.35
CA LEU A 81 1.03 -1.45 6.65
C LEU A 81 0.83 -1.74 5.17
N PHE A 82 1.81 -2.34 4.49
CA PHE A 82 1.67 -2.70 3.07
C PHE A 82 0.58 -3.75 2.87
N THR A 83 0.57 -4.78 3.71
CA THR A 83 -0.42 -5.85 3.68
C THR A 83 -1.84 -5.29 3.86
N ALA A 84 -2.04 -4.48 4.90
CA ALA A 84 -3.31 -3.80 5.18
C ALA A 84 -3.77 -2.94 4.01
N ALA A 85 -2.85 -2.17 3.39
CA ALA A 85 -3.20 -1.30 2.29
C ALA A 85 -3.66 -2.05 1.04
N TYR A 86 -3.06 -3.21 0.71
CA TYR A 86 -3.51 -4.03 -0.41
C TYR A 86 -4.90 -4.63 -0.17
N PHE A 87 -5.24 -4.98 1.06
CA PHE A 87 -6.58 -5.48 1.42
C PHE A 87 -7.59 -4.39 1.78
N GLY A 88 -7.24 -3.11 1.58
CA GLY A 88 -8.18 -2.00 1.77
C GLY A 88 -8.41 -1.59 3.24
N ASP A 89 -7.65 -2.13 4.19
CA ASP A 89 -7.69 -1.72 5.60
C ASP A 89 -6.89 -0.41 5.80
N TYR A 90 -7.42 0.66 5.22
CA TYR A 90 -6.80 1.98 5.21
C TYR A 90 -6.81 2.66 6.59
N ASP A 91 -7.74 2.30 7.47
CA ASP A 91 -7.79 2.80 8.85
C ASP A 91 -6.59 2.29 9.66
N SER A 92 -6.28 0.99 9.58
CA SER A 92 -5.09 0.43 10.20
C SER A 92 -3.81 1.06 9.64
N VAL A 93 -3.72 1.28 8.33
CA VAL A 93 -2.58 1.98 7.71
C VAL A 93 -2.39 3.38 8.31
N VAL A 94 -3.48 4.17 8.41
CA VAL A 94 -3.40 5.53 8.97
C VAL A 94 -2.99 5.49 10.44
N LYS A 95 -3.51 4.54 11.23
CA LYS A 95 -3.13 4.36 12.63
C LYS A 95 -1.63 4.06 12.76
N THR A 96 -1.15 3.01 12.09
CA THR A 96 0.26 2.62 12.10
C THR A 96 1.16 3.74 11.60
N ALA A 97 0.77 4.43 10.53
CA ALA A 97 1.53 5.57 10.02
C ALA A 97 1.66 6.69 11.06
N PHE A 98 0.63 6.99 11.86
CA PHE A 98 0.77 7.97 12.94
C PHE A 98 1.70 7.54 14.06
N GLU A 99 1.78 6.24 14.33
CA GLU A 99 2.65 5.67 15.35
C GLU A 99 4.12 5.70 14.91
N THR A 100 4.41 5.45 13.63
CA THR A 100 5.80 5.25 13.16
C THR A 100 6.38 6.36 12.28
N TYR A 101 5.57 7.34 11.84
CA TYR A 101 5.96 8.31 10.79
C TYR A 101 7.34 8.96 10.99
N ASP A 102 7.55 9.53 12.17
CA ASP A 102 8.75 10.32 12.44
C ASP A 102 9.98 9.43 12.64
N HIS A 103 9.78 8.20 13.12
CA HIS A 103 10.80 7.18 13.24
C HIS A 103 11.26 6.71 11.85
N ASP A 104 10.30 6.25 11.03
CA ASP A 104 10.57 5.62 9.73
C ASP A 104 11.22 6.57 8.73
N ILE A 105 10.83 7.85 8.73
CA ILE A 105 11.41 8.85 7.81
C ILE A 105 12.82 9.28 8.23
N LYS A 106 13.14 9.26 9.53
CA LYS A 106 14.44 9.70 10.03
C LYS A 106 15.50 8.62 9.97
N LEU A 107 15.14 7.38 10.30
CA LEU A 107 16.10 6.30 10.45
C LEU A 107 16.48 5.62 9.14
N VAL A 108 15.61 5.71 8.14
CA VAL A 108 15.77 4.96 6.90
C VAL A 108 15.65 5.85 5.64
N PRO A 109 16.42 6.96 5.50
CA PRO A 109 16.36 7.78 4.29
C PRO A 109 16.91 6.97 3.10
N GLY A 110 16.15 6.91 2.00
CA GLY A 110 16.61 6.33 0.73
C GLY A 110 16.35 4.84 0.51
N TYR A 111 15.77 4.12 1.49
CA TYR A 111 15.33 2.75 1.25
C TYR A 111 14.02 2.71 0.46
N VAL A 112 13.85 1.66 -0.34
CA VAL A 112 12.64 1.43 -1.13
C VAL A 112 11.38 1.33 -0.26
N THR A 113 11.50 0.72 0.93
CA THR A 113 10.41 0.54 1.89
C THR A 113 9.88 1.87 2.40
N THR A 114 10.74 2.88 2.59
CA THR A 114 10.34 4.24 2.97
C THR A 114 9.46 4.90 1.91
N THR A 115 9.72 4.63 0.62
CA THR A 115 8.89 5.20 -0.47
C THR A 115 7.50 4.56 -0.50
N LEU A 116 7.43 3.24 -0.33
CA LEU A 116 6.17 2.49 -0.19
C LEU A 116 5.38 2.94 1.05
N PHE A 117 6.04 3.11 2.19
CA PHE A 117 5.45 3.64 3.42
C PHE A 117 4.82 5.01 3.19
N LEU A 118 5.54 5.94 2.58
CA LEU A 118 5.01 7.26 2.26
C LEU A 118 3.84 7.19 1.27
N PHE A 119 3.89 6.28 0.30
CA PHE A 119 2.86 6.11 -0.70
C PHE A 119 1.56 5.63 -0.06
N PHE A 120 1.60 4.49 0.64
CA PHE A 120 0.42 3.93 1.29
C PHE A 120 -0.09 4.80 2.44
N SER A 121 0.79 5.46 3.19
CA SER A 121 0.37 6.47 4.18
C SER A 121 -0.41 7.61 3.53
N SER A 122 0.05 8.10 2.37
CA SER A 122 -0.60 9.20 1.66
C SER A 122 -1.94 8.79 1.05
N LEU A 123 -1.97 7.62 0.43
CA LEU A 123 -3.15 7.05 -0.22
C LEU A 123 -4.24 6.80 0.81
N SER A 124 -3.94 5.99 1.82
CA SER A 124 -4.88 5.61 2.89
C SER A 124 -5.39 6.82 3.66
N ALA A 125 -4.53 7.79 4.00
CA ALA A 125 -4.96 9.02 4.64
C ALA A 125 -5.88 9.87 3.74
N THR A 126 -5.70 9.84 2.42
CA THR A 126 -6.61 10.52 1.49
C THR A 126 -7.98 9.84 1.47
N ILE A 127 -8.01 8.50 1.44
CA ILE A 127 -9.20 7.66 1.42
C ILE A 127 -10.00 7.79 2.73
N VAL A 128 -9.37 7.58 3.89
CA VAL A 128 -10.00 7.69 5.21
C VAL A 128 -10.53 9.12 5.44
N ALA A 129 -9.75 10.14 5.08
CA ALA A 129 -10.22 11.53 5.20
C ALA A 129 -11.39 11.87 4.25
N HIS A 130 -11.64 11.04 3.25
CA HIS A 130 -12.76 11.14 2.33
C HIS A 130 -14.01 10.40 2.84
N GLN A 131 -13.88 9.09 3.08
CA GLN A 131 -14.96 8.12 3.29
C GLN A 131 -15.56 8.16 4.70
N ASP A 132 -14.75 8.36 5.75
CA ASP A 132 -15.30 8.42 7.11
C ASP A 132 -15.97 9.79 7.32
N GLU A 133 -17.30 9.81 7.31
CA GLU A 133 -18.13 11.01 7.53
C GLU A 133 -18.15 11.44 9.00
N HIS A 134 -17.92 10.50 9.93
CA HIS A 134 -17.97 10.70 11.38
C HIS A 134 -16.68 11.29 11.96
N LEU A 135 -15.60 11.42 11.18
CA LEU A 135 -14.37 12.09 11.64
C LEU A 135 -14.65 13.53 12.09
N SER A 136 -14.27 13.81 13.34
CA SER A 136 -14.21 15.17 13.86
C SER A 136 -13.33 16.07 12.98
N ARG A 137 -13.63 17.37 12.96
CA ARG A 137 -12.90 18.36 12.15
C ARG A 137 -11.39 18.33 12.43
N SER A 138 -11.03 18.17 13.70
CA SER A 138 -9.63 18.07 14.15
C SER A 138 -8.95 16.78 13.66
N LYS A 139 -9.59 15.62 13.85
CA LYS A 139 -9.03 14.32 13.39
C LYS A 139 -8.86 14.32 11.86
N ARG A 140 -9.86 14.79 11.12
CA ARG A 140 -9.78 14.94 9.66
C ARG A 140 -8.66 15.88 9.22
N ALA A 141 -8.42 16.97 9.93
CA ALA A 141 -7.32 17.89 9.63
C ALA A 141 -5.94 17.23 9.82
N LYS A 142 -5.77 16.44 10.89
CA LYS A 142 -4.54 15.67 11.16
C LYS A 142 -4.28 14.63 10.06
N ILE A 143 -5.29 13.84 9.68
CA ILE A 143 -5.18 12.83 8.61
C ILE A 143 -4.82 13.50 7.27
N LYS A 144 -5.47 14.62 6.92
CA LYS A 144 -5.06 15.40 5.74
C LYS A 144 -3.65 15.96 5.85
N GLY A 145 -3.16 16.25 7.05
CA GLY A 145 -1.78 16.63 7.32
C GLY A 145 -0.81 15.51 6.96
N LEU A 146 -1.09 14.28 7.39
CA LEU A 146 -0.34 13.07 7.02
C LEU A 146 -0.31 12.93 5.49
N ALA A 147 -1.48 12.89 4.83
CA ALA A 147 -1.58 12.76 3.38
C ALA A 147 -0.71 13.76 2.61
N ARG A 148 -0.75 15.05 3.02
CA ARG A 148 0.01 16.13 2.37
C ARG A 148 1.52 16.01 2.60
N ARG A 149 1.95 15.68 3.82
CA ARG A 149 3.37 15.55 4.16
C ARG A 149 3.98 14.37 3.40
N SER A 150 3.32 13.22 3.37
CA SER A 150 3.82 12.02 2.70
C SER A 150 3.90 12.21 1.19
N ARG A 151 2.86 12.78 0.56
CA ARG A 151 2.91 13.14 -0.86
C ARG A 151 4.01 14.16 -1.18
N LYS A 152 4.23 15.15 -0.30
CA LYS A 152 5.30 16.14 -0.49
C LYS A 152 6.67 15.45 -0.47
N ALA A 153 6.90 14.50 0.44
CA ALA A 153 8.14 13.73 0.50
C ALA A 153 8.38 12.94 -0.79
N ILE A 154 7.36 12.25 -1.31
CA ILE A 154 7.45 11.53 -2.60
C ILE A 154 7.81 12.47 -3.75
N ARG A 155 7.13 13.62 -3.85
CA ARG A 155 7.47 14.61 -4.87
C ARG A 155 8.90 15.10 -4.74
N THR A 156 9.38 15.39 -3.53
CA THR A 156 10.77 15.78 -3.31
C THR A 156 11.75 14.69 -3.73
N MET A 157 11.42 13.40 -3.61
CA MET A 157 12.24 12.32 -4.13
C MET A 157 12.30 12.31 -5.67
N ILE A 158 11.17 12.57 -6.33
CA ILE A 158 11.11 12.69 -7.80
C ILE A 158 11.90 13.92 -8.27
N ASP A 159 11.75 15.07 -7.62
CA ASP A 159 12.48 16.31 -7.95
C ASP A 159 14.00 16.12 -7.80
N LYS A 160 14.42 15.22 -6.90
CA LYS A 160 15.82 14.80 -6.70
C LYS A 160 16.28 13.70 -7.67
N GLY A 161 15.44 13.28 -8.60
CA GLY A 161 15.80 12.34 -9.66
C GLY A 161 15.47 10.87 -9.38
N ASN A 162 14.53 10.55 -8.50
CA ASN A 162 14.04 9.17 -8.34
C ASN A 162 12.87 8.87 -9.32
N PRO A 163 13.12 8.21 -10.47
CA PRO A 163 12.06 7.87 -11.42
C PRO A 163 11.11 6.77 -10.90
N ASN A 164 11.57 5.93 -9.98
CA ASN A 164 10.79 4.81 -9.42
C ASN A 164 9.70 5.27 -8.44
N ALA A 165 9.55 6.58 -8.23
CA ALA A 165 8.50 7.15 -7.39
C ALA A 165 7.39 7.86 -8.20
N VAL A 166 7.56 8.00 -9.53
CA VAL A 166 6.67 8.79 -10.39
C VAL A 166 5.26 8.23 -10.43
N HIS A 167 5.12 6.90 -10.52
CA HIS A 167 3.81 6.24 -10.56
C HIS A 167 3.04 6.41 -9.24
N TYR A 168 3.71 6.35 -8.09
CA TYR A 168 3.09 6.66 -6.80
C TYR A 168 2.51 8.08 -6.78
N LEU A 169 3.27 9.08 -7.23
CA LEU A 169 2.76 10.45 -7.26
C LEU A 169 1.57 10.60 -8.22
N ALA A 170 1.55 9.87 -9.34
CA ALA A 170 0.43 9.87 -10.28
C ALA A 170 -0.86 9.33 -9.62
N ILE A 171 -0.78 8.17 -8.95
CA ILE A 171 -1.92 7.59 -8.21
C ILE A 171 -2.41 8.56 -7.13
N LEU A 172 -1.50 9.14 -6.34
CA LEU A 172 -1.85 10.09 -5.27
C LEU A 172 -2.49 11.38 -5.81
N ASN A 173 -2.12 11.82 -7.02
CA ASN A 173 -2.75 12.97 -7.67
C ASN A 173 -4.18 12.64 -8.10
N ALA A 174 -4.39 11.44 -8.65
CA ALA A 174 -5.70 10.96 -9.05
C ALA A 174 -6.66 10.83 -7.85
N GLU A 175 -6.22 10.16 -6.77
CA GLU A 175 -7.03 10.01 -5.55
C GLU A 175 -7.40 11.36 -4.93
N ARG A 176 -6.45 12.30 -4.91
CA ARG A 176 -6.72 13.65 -4.42
C ARG A 176 -7.73 14.41 -5.30
N ALA A 177 -7.74 14.16 -6.62
CA ALA A 177 -8.72 14.74 -7.52
C ALA A 177 -10.11 14.12 -7.31
N ALA A 178 -10.18 12.80 -7.16
CA ALA A 178 -11.40 12.08 -6.82
C ALA A 178 -12.03 12.64 -5.54
N TRP A 179 -11.24 12.77 -4.47
CA TRP A 179 -11.66 13.38 -3.21
C TRP A 179 -12.27 14.80 -3.40
N LYS A 180 -11.65 15.64 -4.23
CA LYS A 180 -12.18 16.98 -4.53
C LYS A 180 -13.50 16.92 -5.32
N ALA A 181 -13.65 15.96 -6.23
CA ALA A 181 -14.86 15.77 -7.02
C ALA A 181 -16.08 15.44 -6.15
N HIS A 182 -15.87 14.75 -5.04
CA HIS A 182 -16.93 14.44 -4.08
C HIS A 182 -17.40 15.64 -3.25
N ARG A 183 -16.52 16.62 -2.98
CA ARG A 183 -16.81 17.74 -2.05
C ARG A 183 -16.97 19.10 -2.74
N GLY A 184 -16.72 19.20 -4.04
CA GLY A 184 -16.68 20.44 -4.79
C GLY A 184 -18.03 20.85 -5.38
N LYS A 185 -18.16 22.14 -5.74
CA LYS A 185 -19.33 22.70 -6.45
C LYS A 185 -19.42 22.24 -7.91
N HIS A 186 -18.32 21.83 -8.52
CA HIS A 186 -18.25 21.39 -9.92
C HIS A 186 -18.00 19.89 -10.02
N GLN A 187 -18.94 19.08 -9.52
CA GLN A 187 -18.73 17.65 -9.35
C GLN A 187 -18.47 16.92 -10.67
N GLN A 188 -19.17 17.29 -11.76
CA GLN A 188 -19.02 16.62 -13.05
C GLN A 188 -17.66 16.87 -13.70
N SER A 189 -17.20 18.12 -13.76
CA SER A 189 -15.88 18.42 -14.34
C SER A 189 -14.74 17.90 -13.47
N ALA A 190 -14.91 17.93 -12.15
CA ALA A 190 -13.95 17.35 -11.23
C ALA A 190 -13.89 15.82 -11.32
N PHE A 191 -15.02 15.15 -11.57
CA PHE A 191 -15.08 13.71 -11.82
C PHE A 191 -14.29 13.35 -13.08
N GLN A 192 -14.56 14.05 -14.20
CA GLN A 192 -13.82 13.81 -15.45
C GLN A 192 -12.32 14.07 -15.30
N ALA A 193 -11.93 15.12 -14.57
CA ALA A 193 -10.53 15.39 -14.26
C ALA A 193 -9.88 14.28 -13.41
N ALA A 194 -10.61 13.69 -12.46
CA ALA A 194 -10.12 12.56 -11.66
C ALA A 194 -9.93 11.31 -12.53
N VAL A 195 -10.91 10.98 -13.39
CA VAL A 195 -10.82 9.86 -14.35
C VAL A 195 -9.58 10.00 -15.24
N GLN A 196 -9.34 11.18 -15.81
CA GLN A 196 -8.15 11.43 -16.64
C GLN A 196 -6.84 11.22 -15.87
N LEU A 197 -6.78 11.65 -14.61
CA LEU A 197 -5.60 11.46 -13.76
C LEU A 197 -5.38 9.99 -13.40
N TYR A 198 -6.45 9.22 -13.16
CA TYR A 198 -6.32 7.77 -12.96
C TYR A 198 -5.86 7.07 -14.25
N GLN A 199 -6.40 7.42 -15.41
CA GLN A 199 -5.95 6.86 -16.69
C GLN A 199 -4.47 7.18 -16.97
N GLU A 200 -4.00 8.36 -16.58
CA GLU A 200 -2.56 8.67 -16.61
C GLU A 200 -1.78 7.81 -15.60
N ALA A 201 -2.26 7.67 -14.36
CA ALA A 201 -1.60 6.83 -13.35
C ALA A 201 -1.49 5.36 -13.80
N ILE A 202 -2.55 4.79 -14.39
CA ILE A 202 -2.55 3.44 -14.97
C ILE A 202 -1.49 3.32 -16.06
N ARG A 203 -1.42 4.28 -16.99
CA ARG A 203 -0.41 4.28 -18.06
C ARG A 203 1.02 4.41 -17.52
N ILE A 204 1.24 5.26 -16.52
CA ILE A 204 2.56 5.42 -15.89
C ILE A 204 2.95 4.12 -15.18
N SER A 205 2.09 3.53 -14.35
CA SER A 205 2.36 2.27 -13.65
C SER A 205 2.68 1.11 -14.60
N ALA A 206 1.96 1.04 -15.73
CA ALA A 206 2.23 0.05 -16.78
C ALA A 206 3.64 0.26 -17.39
N ARG A 207 4.00 1.50 -17.73
CA ARG A 207 5.31 1.83 -18.33
C ARG A 207 6.48 1.63 -17.37
N THR A 208 6.27 1.81 -16.08
CA THR A 208 7.30 1.58 -15.05
C THR A 208 7.40 0.11 -14.64
N GLY A 209 6.50 -0.76 -15.12
CA GLY A 209 6.58 -2.21 -14.91
C GLY A 209 6.13 -2.65 -13.52
N PHE A 210 5.20 -1.94 -12.88
CA PHE A 210 4.62 -2.26 -11.58
C PHE A 210 3.15 -2.70 -11.74
N PRO A 211 2.87 -3.98 -12.07
CA PRO A 211 1.51 -4.47 -12.30
C PRO A 211 0.62 -4.29 -11.08
N GLN A 212 1.15 -4.44 -9.86
CA GLN A 212 0.40 -4.25 -8.62
C GLN A 212 -0.07 -2.80 -8.41
N ASP A 213 0.73 -1.83 -8.83
CA ASP A 213 0.36 -0.41 -8.74
C ASP A 213 -0.59 -0.01 -9.88
N GLN A 214 -0.48 -0.66 -11.03
CA GLN A 214 -1.46 -0.54 -12.11
C GLN A 214 -2.81 -1.15 -11.70
N ALA A 215 -2.81 -2.31 -11.03
CA ALA A 215 -3.99 -2.95 -10.49
C ALA A 215 -4.67 -2.04 -9.46
N LEU A 216 -3.91 -1.55 -8.48
CA LEU A 216 -4.39 -0.61 -7.48
C LEU A 216 -5.00 0.65 -8.11
N ALA A 217 -4.35 1.24 -9.13
CA ALA A 217 -4.89 2.41 -9.82
C ALA A 217 -6.23 2.12 -10.53
N ASN A 218 -6.40 0.92 -11.11
CA ASN A 218 -7.66 0.48 -11.69
C ASN A 218 -8.74 0.27 -10.61
N GLU A 219 -8.41 -0.38 -9.49
CA GLU A 219 -9.32 -0.58 -8.35
C GLU A 219 -9.82 0.76 -7.81
N ARG A 220 -8.92 1.72 -7.56
CA ARG A 220 -9.29 3.07 -7.09
C ARG A 220 -10.18 3.81 -8.09
N LEU A 221 -9.90 3.70 -9.39
CA LEU A 221 -10.74 4.30 -10.43
C LEU A 221 -12.13 3.66 -10.46
N ALA A 222 -12.21 2.33 -10.35
CA ALA A 222 -13.46 1.60 -10.33
C ALA A 222 -14.34 2.03 -9.16
N GLU A 223 -13.78 2.13 -7.95
CA GLU A 223 -14.48 2.69 -6.78
C GLU A 223 -14.97 4.13 -7.02
N HIS A 224 -14.14 4.97 -7.64
CA HIS A 224 -14.53 6.34 -7.94
C HIS A 224 -15.68 6.40 -8.96
N MET A 225 -15.67 5.55 -9.99
CA MET A 225 -16.77 5.44 -10.95
C MET A 225 -18.05 4.94 -10.29
N LEU A 226 -17.95 3.90 -9.46
CA LEU A 226 -19.08 3.34 -8.72
C LEU A 226 -19.73 4.39 -7.80
N SER A 227 -18.92 5.23 -7.16
CA SER A 227 -19.41 6.32 -6.31
C SER A 227 -20.21 7.42 -7.05
N LYS A 228 -20.18 7.40 -8.39
CA LYS A 228 -21.00 8.24 -9.28
C LYS A 228 -22.01 7.43 -10.10
N ASN A 229 -22.29 6.19 -9.69
CA ASN A 229 -23.19 5.24 -10.33
C ASN A 229 -22.77 4.82 -11.76
N ASP A 230 -21.52 5.04 -12.15
CA ASP A 230 -20.97 4.51 -13.41
C ASP A 230 -20.55 3.05 -13.23
N THR A 231 -21.55 2.17 -13.21
CA THR A 231 -21.35 0.74 -12.94
C THR A 231 -20.60 0.07 -14.08
N GLN A 232 -20.87 0.44 -15.33
CA GLN A 232 -20.22 -0.15 -16.50
C GLN A 232 -18.72 0.17 -16.53
N GLY A 233 -18.35 1.43 -16.28
CA GLY A 233 -16.94 1.84 -16.15
C GLY A 233 -16.26 1.16 -14.97
N ALA A 234 -16.94 1.08 -13.83
CA ALA A 234 -16.43 0.40 -12.65
C ALA A 234 -16.14 -1.08 -12.91
N THR A 235 -17.06 -1.82 -13.53
CA THR A 235 -16.87 -3.24 -13.86
C THR A 235 -15.67 -3.46 -14.77
N TYR A 236 -15.48 -2.62 -15.79
CA TYR A 236 -14.31 -2.72 -16.66
C TYR A 236 -13.00 -2.59 -15.86
N HIS A 237 -12.88 -1.57 -15.02
CA HIS A 237 -11.67 -1.32 -14.26
C HIS A 237 -11.44 -2.35 -13.13
N PHE A 238 -12.49 -2.87 -12.49
CA PHE A 238 -12.34 -3.99 -11.55
C PHE A 238 -11.80 -5.24 -12.25
N ASN A 239 -12.29 -5.57 -13.44
CA ASN A 239 -11.78 -6.71 -14.20
C ASN A 239 -10.30 -6.55 -14.59
N GLU A 240 -9.88 -5.34 -14.99
CA GLU A 240 -8.47 -5.05 -15.25
C GLU A 240 -7.62 -5.14 -13.98
N SER A 241 -8.13 -4.65 -12.84
CA SER A 241 -7.46 -4.81 -11.54
C SER A 241 -7.26 -6.29 -11.19
N ILE A 242 -8.31 -7.10 -11.32
CA ILE A 242 -8.28 -8.56 -11.09
C ILE A 242 -7.24 -9.23 -11.98
N ARG A 243 -7.25 -8.95 -13.29
CA ARG A 243 -6.27 -9.52 -14.24
C ARG A 243 -4.84 -9.20 -13.83
N LEU A 244 -4.56 -7.95 -13.46
CA LEU A 244 -3.21 -7.50 -13.08
C LEU A 244 -2.76 -8.07 -11.72
N TYR A 245 -3.66 -8.20 -10.75
CA TYR A 245 -3.36 -8.86 -9.48
C TYR A 245 -3.12 -10.37 -9.65
N ASP A 246 -3.86 -11.02 -10.55
CA ASP A 246 -3.65 -12.42 -10.92
C ASP A 246 -2.27 -12.62 -11.58
N GLU A 247 -1.92 -11.75 -12.54
CA GLU A 247 -0.59 -11.74 -13.18
C GLU A 247 0.56 -11.49 -12.17
N TRP A 248 0.32 -10.65 -11.16
CA TRP A 248 1.28 -10.46 -10.08
C TRP A 248 1.36 -11.68 -9.14
N GLY A 249 0.31 -12.50 -9.08
CA GLY A 249 0.19 -13.70 -8.27
C GLY A 249 -0.57 -13.51 -6.95
N ALA A 250 -1.28 -12.40 -6.76
CA ALA A 250 -2.00 -12.07 -5.53
C ALA A 250 -3.42 -12.68 -5.52
N SER A 251 -3.52 -14.00 -5.55
CA SER A 251 -4.79 -14.75 -5.62
C SER A 251 -5.77 -14.46 -4.47
N LYS A 252 -5.28 -14.15 -3.26
CA LYS A 252 -6.15 -13.75 -2.14
C LYS A 252 -6.78 -12.38 -2.39
N LYS A 253 -6.01 -11.43 -2.92
CA LYS A 253 -6.53 -10.12 -3.33
C LYS A 253 -7.53 -10.26 -4.49
N VAL A 254 -7.25 -11.14 -5.46
CA VAL A 254 -8.21 -11.46 -6.55
C VAL A 254 -9.53 -11.99 -6.00
N SER A 255 -9.48 -12.89 -5.02
CA SER A 255 -10.68 -13.45 -4.40
C SER A 255 -11.46 -12.38 -3.64
N SER A 256 -10.77 -11.54 -2.85
CA SER A 256 -11.35 -10.41 -2.13
C SER A 256 -12.03 -9.37 -3.04
N LEU A 257 -11.56 -9.18 -4.28
CA LEU A 257 -12.19 -8.27 -5.25
C LEU A 257 -13.43 -8.87 -5.97
N ARG A 258 -13.63 -10.19 -5.89
CA ARG A 258 -14.75 -10.89 -6.53
C ARG A 258 -15.94 -11.11 -5.59
N GLU A 259 -15.70 -11.00 -4.28
CA GLU A 259 -16.72 -11.04 -3.23
C GLU A 259 -17.50 -9.73 -3.15
#